data_AF-A0A5J4S2H1-F1
#
_entry.id   AF-A0A5J4S2H1-F1
#
_cell.length_a   1.000
_cell.length_b   1.000
_cell.length_c   1.000
_cell.angle_alpha   90.00
_cell.angle_beta   90.00
_cell.angle_gamma   90.00
#
_symmetry.space_group_name_H-M   'P 1'
#
loop_
_entity.id
_entity.type
_entity.pdbx_description
1 polymer ?
#
loop_
_entity_poly.entity_id
_entity_poly.type
_entity_poly.pdbx_seq_one_letter_code
_entity_poly.pdbx_strand_id
1 'polypeptide(L)'
;MKKESQVVFARNVIEFVTVAAEFCTFLEHIESMKRDTFVDITLKILPLLYLKASLLPECELMGDDNLESYVTEDIYEILRIDIASVMGEKDDYLEVFLPDMAYSDAPIKKCVSEDLADIYQDIKDFVFVFRLGLNETMNDALVYCKENFGLLWGQKLVNIMRALHNVKYNPNDETIEDNTCGEDDYHLEEDE
;
A
#
# COMPACT_ATOMS: atom_id res chain seq x y z
N MET A 1 0.49 -34.17 -2.70
CA MET A 1 0.43 -34.15 -4.19
C MET A 1 -0.96 -33.82 -4.76
N LYS A 2 -2.03 -34.63 -4.67
CA LYS A 2 -3.35 -34.25 -5.26
C LYS A 2 -4.11 -33.16 -4.49
N LYS A 3 -3.83 -32.97 -3.20
CA LYS A 3 -4.58 -32.06 -2.32
C LYS A 3 -4.03 -30.62 -2.39
N GLU A 4 -2.71 -30.42 -2.38
CA GLU A 4 -2.11 -29.07 -2.54
C GLU A 4 -2.38 -28.46 -3.92
N SER A 5 -2.32 -29.26 -5.00
CA SER A 5 -2.62 -28.81 -6.36
C SER A 5 -4.09 -28.36 -6.55
N GLN A 6 -5.00 -28.70 -5.64
CA GLN A 6 -6.37 -28.20 -5.66
C GLN A 6 -6.53 -26.83 -4.95
N VAL A 7 -5.60 -26.47 -4.07
CA VAL A 7 -5.74 -25.26 -3.25
C VAL A 7 -5.58 -23.99 -4.09
N VAL A 8 -4.68 -24.00 -5.07
CA VAL A 8 -4.49 -22.87 -6.01
C VAL A 8 -5.74 -22.58 -6.85
N PHE A 9 -6.66 -23.55 -6.97
CA PHE A 9 -7.95 -23.40 -7.65
C PHE A 9 -9.12 -23.17 -6.69
N ALA A 10 -8.87 -23.03 -5.39
CA ALA A 10 -9.90 -22.74 -4.42
C ALA A 10 -10.51 -21.36 -4.70
N ARG A 11 -11.82 -21.23 -4.45
CA ARG A 11 -12.57 -19.99 -4.69
C ARG A 11 -11.90 -18.75 -4.09
N ASN A 12 -11.44 -18.84 -2.84
CA ASN A 12 -10.79 -17.71 -2.16
C ASN A 12 -9.48 -17.29 -2.82
N VAL A 13 -8.71 -18.25 -3.36
CA VAL A 13 -7.47 -17.97 -4.09
C VAL A 13 -7.78 -17.26 -5.40
N ILE A 14 -8.75 -17.74 -6.16
CA ILE A 14 -9.15 -17.09 -7.43
C ILE A 14 -9.70 -15.68 -7.20
N GLU A 15 -10.53 -15.50 -6.17
CA GLU A 15 -11.01 -14.17 -5.77
C GLU A 15 -9.88 -13.25 -5.31
N PHE A 16 -8.87 -13.76 -4.60
CA PHE A 16 -7.68 -12.99 -4.23
C PHE A 16 -6.84 -12.60 -5.45
N VAL A 17 -6.52 -13.54 -6.34
CA VAL A 17 -5.78 -13.29 -7.58
C VAL A 17 -6.47 -12.24 -8.44
N THR A 18 -7.80 -12.24 -8.48
CA THR A 18 -8.58 -11.23 -9.22
C THR A 18 -8.35 -9.84 -8.63
N VAL A 19 -8.48 -9.69 -7.31
CA VAL A 19 -8.28 -8.39 -6.64
C VAL A 19 -6.82 -7.93 -6.69
N ALA A 20 -5.87 -8.86 -6.54
CA ALA A 20 -4.44 -8.60 -6.68
C ALA A 20 -4.08 -8.09 -8.08
N ALA A 21 -4.62 -8.72 -9.13
CA ALA A 21 -4.41 -8.29 -10.50
C ALA A 21 -5.02 -6.92 -10.79
N GLU A 22 -6.23 -6.64 -10.28
CA GLU A 22 -6.86 -5.32 -10.38
C GLU A 22 -6.04 -4.25 -9.63
N PHE A 23 -5.46 -4.60 -8.48
CA PHE A 23 -4.59 -3.70 -7.72
C PHE A 23 -3.31 -3.33 -8.47
N CYS A 24 -2.60 -4.32 -9.02
CA CYS A 24 -1.43 -4.06 -9.86
C CYS A 24 -1.81 -3.21 -11.08
N THR A 25 -2.89 -3.58 -11.77
CA THR A 25 -3.35 -2.86 -12.97
C THR A 25 -3.71 -1.42 -12.64
N PHE A 26 -4.38 -1.17 -11.52
CA PHE A 26 -4.72 0.18 -11.06
C PHE A 26 -3.46 1.02 -10.85
N LEU A 27 -2.47 0.49 -10.12
CA LEU A 27 -1.22 1.21 -9.83
C LEU A 27 -0.38 1.47 -11.08
N GLU A 28 -0.39 0.55 -12.05
CA GLU A 28 0.30 0.71 -13.35
C GLU A 28 -0.32 1.80 -14.25
N HIS A 29 -1.52 2.33 -13.92
CA HIS A 29 -2.26 3.31 -14.73
C HIS A 29 -2.62 4.58 -13.96
N ILE A 30 -1.84 4.94 -12.95
CA ILE A 30 -2.08 6.15 -12.15
C ILE A 30 -1.56 7.43 -12.80
N GLU A 31 -0.71 7.32 -13.83
CA GLU A 31 -0.20 8.46 -14.57
C GLU A 31 -1.38 9.35 -15.03
N SER A 32 -1.34 10.65 -14.69
CA SER A 32 -2.38 11.66 -14.93
C SER A 32 -3.67 11.57 -14.09
N MET A 33 -3.76 10.68 -13.11
CA MET A 33 -4.90 10.63 -12.20
C MET A 33 -4.85 11.79 -11.19
N LYS A 34 -6.02 12.38 -10.88
CA LYS A 34 -6.12 13.37 -9.79
C LYS A 34 -5.97 12.68 -8.44
N ARG A 35 -5.30 13.34 -7.48
CA ARG A 35 -5.11 12.87 -6.10
C ARG A 35 -6.41 12.36 -5.47
N ASP A 36 -7.50 13.12 -5.52
CA ASP A 36 -8.78 12.72 -4.93
C ASP A 36 -9.34 11.42 -5.51
N THR A 37 -9.22 11.23 -6.82
CA THR A 37 -9.66 10.00 -7.51
C THR A 37 -8.78 8.83 -7.10
N PHE A 38 -7.46 9.04 -7.08
CA PHE A 38 -6.51 8.03 -6.64
C PHE A 38 -6.81 7.59 -5.20
N VAL A 39 -6.90 8.54 -4.26
CA VAL A 39 -7.19 8.27 -2.85
C VAL A 39 -8.54 7.54 -2.68
N ASP A 40 -9.58 7.95 -3.42
CA ASP A 40 -10.90 7.31 -3.34
C ASP A 40 -10.89 5.85 -3.82
N ILE A 41 -10.17 5.55 -4.90
CA ILE A 41 -10.05 4.18 -5.43
C ILE A 41 -9.16 3.34 -4.52
N THR A 42 -8.02 3.88 -4.08
CA THR A 42 -7.08 3.19 -3.20
C THR A 42 -7.74 2.79 -1.88
N LEU A 43 -8.57 3.66 -1.29
CA LEU A 43 -9.35 3.36 -0.07
C LEU A 43 -10.43 2.28 -0.25
N LYS A 44 -10.77 1.89 -1.48
CA LYS A 44 -11.70 0.79 -1.77
C LYS A 44 -10.96 -0.50 -2.05
N ILE A 45 -9.86 -0.43 -2.80
CA ILE A 45 -9.12 -1.62 -3.24
C ILE A 45 -8.28 -2.23 -2.11
N LEU A 46 -7.64 -1.41 -1.27
CA LEU A 46 -6.82 -1.91 -0.16
C LEU A 46 -7.60 -2.75 0.85
N PRO A 47 -8.76 -2.30 1.39
CA PRO A 47 -9.54 -3.15 2.30
C PRO A 47 -10.06 -4.43 1.64
N LEU A 48 -10.39 -4.40 0.35
CA LEU A 48 -10.80 -5.60 -0.37
C LEU A 48 -9.63 -6.58 -0.53
N LEU A 49 -8.44 -6.09 -0.89
CA LEU A 49 -7.22 -6.88 -0.99
C LEU A 49 -6.87 -7.54 0.34
N TYR A 50 -6.89 -6.75 1.43
CA TYR A 50 -6.66 -7.24 2.80
C TYR A 50 -7.65 -8.35 3.19
N LEU A 51 -8.95 -8.12 2.92
CA LEU A 51 -9.98 -9.12 3.19
C LEU A 51 -9.73 -10.41 2.41
N LYS A 52 -9.40 -10.32 1.13
CA LYS A 52 -9.15 -11.51 0.31
C LYS A 52 -7.90 -12.27 0.75
N ALA A 53 -6.83 -11.57 1.12
CA ALA A 53 -5.64 -12.19 1.68
C ALA A 53 -5.91 -12.92 3.00
N SER A 54 -6.72 -12.31 3.87
CA SER A 54 -7.13 -12.90 5.15
C SER A 54 -8.00 -14.16 5.00
N LEU A 55 -8.61 -14.37 3.83
CA LEU A 55 -9.43 -15.54 3.51
C LEU A 55 -8.66 -16.65 2.79
N LEU A 56 -7.36 -16.46 2.54
CA LEU A 56 -6.54 -17.46 1.87
C LEU A 56 -6.41 -18.73 2.72
N PRO A 57 -6.60 -19.92 2.12
CA PRO A 57 -6.44 -21.19 2.82
C PRO A 57 -5.00 -21.40 3.28
N GLU A 58 -4.80 -22.28 4.27
CA GLU A 58 -3.46 -22.76 4.61
C GLU A 58 -2.88 -23.60 3.46
N CYS A 59 -1.60 -23.36 3.15
CA CYS A 59 -0.82 -24.02 2.12
C CYS A 59 0.58 -24.30 2.67
N GLU A 60 1.26 -25.32 2.15
CA GLU A 60 2.63 -25.67 2.50
C GLU A 60 3.47 -25.66 1.23
N LEU A 61 4.74 -25.25 1.34
CA LEU A 61 5.67 -25.23 0.21
C LEU A 61 5.78 -26.63 -0.42
N MET A 62 5.69 -26.66 -1.75
CA MET A 62 5.81 -27.85 -2.56
C MET A 62 7.21 -27.99 -3.19
N GLY A 63 7.80 -26.87 -3.62
CA GLY A 63 9.10 -26.82 -4.26
C GLY A 63 10.24 -26.38 -3.31
N ASP A 64 11.47 -26.60 -3.77
CA ASP A 64 12.70 -26.09 -3.15
C ASP A 64 13.35 -24.99 -4.03
N ASP A 65 12.68 -24.63 -5.13
CA ASP A 65 13.16 -23.64 -6.10
C ASP A 65 12.74 -22.23 -5.70
N ASN A 66 13.62 -21.26 -5.97
CA ASN A 66 13.29 -19.86 -5.81
C ASN A 66 12.24 -19.44 -6.84
N LEU A 67 11.30 -18.61 -6.40
CA LEU A 67 10.32 -18.00 -7.27
C LEU A 67 10.96 -16.97 -8.20
N GLU A 68 10.38 -16.85 -9.39
CA GLU A 68 10.72 -15.76 -10.30
C GLU A 68 10.21 -14.42 -9.72
N SER A 69 11.05 -13.39 -9.78
CA SER A 69 10.67 -12.02 -9.43
C SER A 69 10.48 -11.21 -10.71
N TYR A 70 9.40 -10.44 -10.76
CA TYR A 70 9.05 -9.56 -11.86
C TYR A 70 9.50 -8.13 -11.59
N VAL A 71 9.33 -7.66 -10.36
CA VAL A 71 9.61 -6.27 -9.99
C VAL A 71 11.11 -6.07 -9.79
N THR A 72 11.71 -5.35 -10.74
CA THR A 72 13.09 -4.87 -10.63
C THR A 72 13.16 -3.55 -9.87
N GLU A 73 14.35 -3.14 -9.45
CA GLU A 73 14.60 -1.82 -8.84
C GLU A 73 14.09 -0.67 -9.72
N ASP A 74 14.30 -0.76 -11.04
CA ASP A 74 13.79 0.24 -11.99
C ASP A 74 12.25 0.31 -12.00
N ILE A 75 11.57 -0.85 -12.00
CA ILE A 75 10.10 -0.91 -11.98
C ILE A 75 9.58 -0.34 -10.66
N TYR A 76 10.22 -0.71 -9.55
CA TYR A 76 9.88 -0.23 -8.22
C TYR A 76 10.02 1.31 -8.13
N GLU A 77 11.15 1.86 -8.55
CA GLU A 77 11.42 3.29 -8.45
C GLU A 77 10.53 4.12 -9.37
N ILE A 78 10.25 3.66 -10.60
CA ILE A 78 9.29 4.34 -11.49
C ILE A 78 7.92 4.42 -10.82
N LEU A 79 7.40 3.30 -10.32
CA LEU A 79 6.09 3.27 -9.66
C LEU A 79 6.06 4.18 -8.43
N ARG A 80 7.12 4.12 -7.59
CA ARG A 80 7.23 4.95 -6.38
C ARG A 80 7.19 6.44 -6.74
N ILE A 81 7.94 6.85 -7.77
CA ILE A 81 7.97 8.24 -8.24
C ILE A 81 6.60 8.67 -8.76
N ASP A 82 5.90 7.82 -9.52
CA ASP A 82 4.58 8.13 -10.06
C ASP A 82 3.54 8.31 -8.94
N ILE A 83 3.54 7.44 -7.93
CA ILE A 83 2.66 7.58 -6.77
C ILE A 83 2.98 8.85 -6.00
N ALA A 84 4.27 9.14 -5.75
CA ALA A 84 4.68 10.35 -5.06
C ALA A 84 4.25 11.62 -5.81
N SER A 85 4.34 11.60 -7.14
CA SER A 85 3.87 12.69 -8.02
C SER A 85 2.37 12.93 -7.89
N VAL A 86 1.56 11.87 -7.84
CA VAL A 86 0.10 11.95 -7.63
C VAL A 86 -0.25 12.46 -6.22
N MET A 87 0.47 11.99 -5.20
CA MET A 87 0.22 12.35 -3.80
C MET A 87 0.71 13.76 -3.44
N GLY A 88 1.79 14.24 -4.06
CA GLY A 88 2.38 15.55 -3.77
C GLY A 88 2.70 15.72 -2.28
N GLU A 89 2.33 16.85 -1.70
CA GLU A 89 2.56 17.16 -0.27
C GLU A 89 1.90 16.19 0.72
N LYS A 90 0.93 15.38 0.27
CA LYS A 90 0.21 14.40 1.10
C LYS A 90 0.84 13.00 1.03
N ASP A 91 1.99 12.85 0.36
CA ASP A 91 2.71 11.57 0.32
C ASP A 91 3.27 11.19 1.69
N ASP A 92 3.64 12.18 2.50
CA ASP A 92 4.22 11.95 3.81
C ASP A 92 3.15 11.75 4.89
N TYR A 93 3.37 10.78 5.78
CA TYR A 93 2.57 10.58 6.98
C TYR A 93 3.43 10.19 8.18
N LEU A 94 2.91 10.42 9.38
CA LEU A 94 3.60 10.04 10.62
C LEU A 94 3.14 8.66 11.07
N GLU A 95 4.08 7.73 11.19
CA GLU A 95 3.84 6.43 11.78
C GLU A 95 4.21 6.46 13.27
N VAL A 96 3.23 6.10 14.10
CA VAL A 96 3.33 6.13 15.57
C VAL A 96 3.27 4.76 16.22
N PHE A 97 3.04 3.70 15.46
CA PHE A 97 2.92 2.32 15.96
C PHE A 97 4.14 1.45 15.67
N LEU A 98 5.29 2.02 15.28
CA LEU A 98 6.51 1.24 15.08
C LEU A 98 7.11 0.82 16.43
N PRO A 99 7.63 -0.41 16.57
CA PRO A 99 8.36 -0.84 17.77
C PRO A 99 9.50 0.13 18.15
N ASP A 100 10.11 0.76 17.14
CA ASP A 100 11.19 1.74 17.29
C ASP A 100 10.73 3.07 17.93
N MET A 101 9.43 3.34 18.01
CA MET A 101 8.90 4.46 18.81
C MET A 101 9.19 4.31 20.30
N ALA A 102 9.43 3.08 20.80
CA ALA A 102 9.88 2.89 22.18
C ALA A 102 11.23 3.55 22.47
N TYR A 103 12.00 3.89 21.43
CA TYR A 103 13.34 4.48 21.52
C TYR A 103 13.48 5.79 20.72
N SER A 104 12.39 6.31 20.13
CA SER A 104 12.40 7.55 19.35
C SER A 104 11.57 8.63 20.05
N ASP A 105 12.18 9.79 20.28
CA ASP A 105 11.51 10.97 20.83
C ASP A 105 10.64 11.71 19.79
N ALA A 106 10.75 11.35 18.50
CA ALA A 106 10.03 11.97 17.38
C ALA A 106 9.24 10.94 16.54
N PRO A 107 8.07 11.31 16.00
CA PRO A 107 7.32 10.47 15.06
C PRO A 107 8.14 10.12 13.82
N ILE A 108 8.03 8.86 13.37
CA ILE A 108 8.76 8.39 12.20
C ILE A 108 7.97 8.79 10.95
N LYS A 109 8.61 9.59 10.10
CA LYS A 109 8.06 9.99 8.81
C LYS A 109 8.14 8.82 7.82
N LYS A 110 7.01 8.50 7.20
CA LYS A 110 6.83 7.45 6.18
C LYS A 110 6.16 8.03 4.95
N CYS A 111 6.35 7.37 3.80
CA CYS A 111 5.80 7.79 2.52
C CYS A 111 4.75 6.79 2.04
N VAL A 112 3.58 7.29 1.61
CA VAL A 112 2.52 6.49 0.98
C VAL A 112 3.04 5.82 -0.28
N SER A 113 3.85 6.52 -1.08
CA SER A 113 4.51 6.03 -2.29
C SER A 113 5.39 4.82 -2.04
N GLU A 114 6.28 4.87 -1.04
CA GLU A 114 7.17 3.77 -0.65
C GLU A 114 6.35 2.57 -0.18
N ASP A 115 5.43 2.77 0.77
CA ASP A 115 4.65 1.65 1.30
C ASP A 115 3.73 1.01 0.24
N LEU A 116 3.20 1.77 -0.72
CA LEU A 116 2.41 1.22 -1.82
C LEU A 116 3.27 0.48 -2.84
N ALA A 117 4.48 0.97 -3.12
CA ALA A 117 5.44 0.27 -3.98
C ALA A 117 5.90 -1.05 -3.35
N ASP A 118 6.14 -1.07 -2.03
CA ASP A 118 6.45 -2.31 -1.29
C ASP A 118 5.32 -3.34 -1.37
N ILE A 119 4.07 -2.91 -1.16
CA ILE A 119 2.91 -3.80 -1.33
C ILE A 119 2.80 -4.27 -2.78
N TYR A 120 3.01 -3.38 -3.75
CA TYR A 120 2.98 -3.73 -5.16
C TYR A 120 4.02 -4.80 -5.50
N GLN A 121 5.22 -4.73 -4.94
CA GLN A 121 6.27 -5.73 -5.17
C GLN A 121 5.80 -7.15 -4.81
N ASP A 122 5.35 -7.35 -3.56
CA ASP A 122 4.86 -8.65 -3.09
C ASP A 122 3.68 -9.17 -3.93
N ILE A 123 2.75 -8.28 -4.28
CA ILE A 123 1.52 -8.67 -5.01
C ILE A 123 1.80 -8.92 -6.49
N LYS A 124 2.67 -8.13 -7.12
CA LYS A 124 2.99 -8.23 -8.55
C LYS A 124 3.81 -9.47 -8.85
N ASP A 125 4.80 -9.77 -8.01
CA ASP A 125 5.61 -10.99 -8.14
C ASP A 125 4.73 -12.24 -7.98
N PHE A 126 3.83 -12.25 -6.99
CA PHE A 126 2.82 -13.29 -6.85
C PHE A 126 1.95 -13.45 -8.11
N VAL A 127 1.34 -12.35 -8.60
CA VAL A 127 0.46 -12.39 -9.77
C VAL A 127 1.22 -12.86 -11.03
N PHE A 128 2.48 -12.45 -11.18
CA PHE A 128 3.33 -12.87 -12.28
C PHE A 128 3.55 -14.38 -12.27
N VAL A 129 4.06 -14.93 -11.17
CA VAL A 129 4.29 -16.38 -11.03
C VAL A 129 2.97 -17.16 -11.19
N PHE A 130 1.88 -16.66 -10.59
CA PHE A 130 0.59 -17.33 -10.67
C PHE A 130 0.08 -17.47 -12.11
N ARG A 131 0.39 -16.50 -12.98
CA ARG A 131 0.00 -16.50 -14.40
C ARG A 131 0.83 -17.45 -15.26
N LEU A 132 2.00 -17.91 -14.81
CA LEU A 132 2.81 -18.89 -15.54
C LEU A 132 2.11 -20.26 -15.63
N GLY A 133 1.19 -20.56 -14.71
CA GLY A 133 0.34 -21.75 -14.77
C GLY A 133 1.03 -23.04 -14.32
N LEU A 134 2.19 -22.95 -13.68
CA LEU A 134 2.94 -24.08 -13.13
C LEU A 134 2.51 -24.33 -11.68
N ASN A 135 1.72 -25.39 -11.46
CA ASN A 135 1.05 -25.68 -10.18
C ASN A 135 1.95 -25.60 -8.93
N GLU A 136 3.20 -26.06 -9.01
CA GLU A 136 4.14 -26.04 -7.88
C GLU A 136 4.53 -24.60 -7.53
N THR A 137 5.07 -23.84 -8.49
CA THR A 137 5.43 -22.42 -8.28
C THR A 137 4.23 -21.53 -7.93
N MET A 138 3.03 -21.84 -8.44
CA MET A 138 1.80 -21.15 -8.06
C MET A 138 1.46 -21.36 -6.58
N ASN A 139 1.69 -22.58 -6.06
CA ASN A 139 1.46 -22.90 -4.67
C ASN A 139 2.48 -22.17 -3.78
N ASP A 140 3.76 -22.26 -4.14
CA ASP A 140 4.84 -21.63 -3.38
C ASP A 140 4.66 -20.10 -3.35
N ALA A 141 4.30 -19.48 -4.49
CA ALA A 141 4.00 -18.04 -4.55
C ALA A 141 2.83 -17.64 -3.65
N LEU A 142 1.81 -18.48 -3.55
CA LEU A 142 0.69 -18.24 -2.63
C LEU A 142 1.14 -18.31 -1.17
N VAL A 143 2.00 -19.27 -0.82
CA VAL A 143 2.57 -19.42 0.53
C VAL A 143 3.39 -18.18 0.89
N TYR A 144 4.37 -17.81 0.07
CA TYR A 144 5.22 -16.64 0.34
C TYR A 144 4.42 -15.35 0.42
N CYS A 145 3.47 -15.13 -0.50
CA CYS A 145 2.61 -13.94 -0.46
C CYS A 145 1.78 -13.88 0.84
N LYS A 146 1.29 -15.02 1.33
CA LYS A 146 0.53 -15.11 2.59
C LYS A 146 1.42 -14.96 3.82
N GLU A 147 2.65 -15.46 3.81
CA GLU A 147 3.61 -15.25 4.91
C GLU A 147 4.00 -13.77 5.00
N ASN A 148 4.36 -13.16 3.87
CA ASN A 148 4.67 -11.74 3.80
C ASN A 148 3.48 -10.85 4.13
N PHE A 149 2.24 -11.33 3.97
CA PHE A 149 1.05 -10.59 4.42
C PHE A 149 1.08 -10.37 5.94
N GLY A 150 1.38 -11.42 6.70
CA GLY A 150 1.44 -11.34 8.16
C GLY A 150 2.69 -10.62 8.68
N LEU A 151 3.80 -10.68 7.94
CA LEU A 151 5.09 -10.14 8.37
C LEU A 151 5.37 -8.71 7.89
N LEU A 152 4.88 -8.35 6.69
CA LEU A 152 5.31 -7.17 5.94
C LEU A 152 4.12 -6.39 5.38
N TRP A 153 3.65 -6.77 4.19
CA TRP A 153 2.79 -5.91 3.36
C TRP A 153 1.38 -5.72 3.94
N GLY A 154 0.86 -6.66 4.75
CA GLY A 154 -0.43 -6.51 5.42
C GLY A 154 -0.43 -5.39 6.46
N GLN A 155 0.67 -5.19 7.17
CA GLN A 155 0.82 -4.08 8.13
C GLN A 155 0.99 -2.74 7.39
N LYS A 156 1.80 -2.71 6.33
CA LYS A 156 1.94 -1.52 5.46
C LYS A 156 0.59 -1.09 4.90
N LEU A 157 -0.22 -2.05 4.44
CA LEU A 157 -1.54 -1.79 3.88
C LEU A 157 -2.45 -1.05 4.88
N VAL A 158 -2.54 -1.51 6.12
CA VAL A 158 -3.41 -0.86 7.12
C VAL A 158 -2.88 0.51 7.55
N ASN A 159 -1.55 0.70 7.56
CA ASN A 159 -0.93 2.00 7.85
C ASN A 159 -1.28 3.02 6.76
N ILE A 160 -1.17 2.62 5.48
CA ILE A 160 -1.55 3.45 4.34
C ILE A 160 -3.05 3.76 4.36
N MET A 161 -3.91 2.79 4.67
CA MET A 161 -5.35 3.03 4.76
C MET A 161 -5.67 4.14 5.76
N ARG A 162 -5.00 4.17 6.92
CA ARG A 162 -5.14 5.25 7.90
C ARG A 162 -4.66 6.59 7.32
N ALA A 163 -3.49 6.61 6.69
CA ALA A 163 -2.94 7.83 6.08
C ALA A 163 -3.89 8.40 5.01
N LEU A 164 -4.33 7.57 4.07
CA LEU A 164 -5.25 7.94 2.99
C LEU A 164 -6.64 8.36 3.51
N HIS A 165 -7.11 7.72 4.59
CA HIS A 165 -8.36 8.13 5.23
C HIS A 165 -8.27 9.56 5.77
N ASN A 166 -7.14 9.92 6.41
CA ASN A 166 -6.89 11.28 6.86
C ASN A 166 -6.85 12.26 5.69
N VAL A 167 -6.13 11.92 4.60
CA VAL A 167 -6.09 12.76 3.38
C VAL A 167 -7.50 13.02 2.83
N LYS A 168 -8.38 12.01 2.83
CA LYS A 168 -9.73 12.13 2.27
C LYS A 168 -10.71 12.88 3.18
N TYR A 169 -10.65 12.67 4.49
CA TYR A 169 -11.70 13.10 5.42
C TYR A 169 -11.26 14.16 6.43
N ASN A 170 -9.96 14.49 6.50
CA ASN A 170 -9.44 15.54 7.36
C ASN A 170 -8.69 16.61 6.54
N PRO A 171 -9.41 17.43 5.74
CA PRO A 171 -8.81 18.49 4.92
C PRO A 171 -8.19 19.62 5.75
N ASN A 172 -8.48 19.72 7.05
CA ASN A 172 -8.06 20.84 7.89
C ASN A 172 -6.57 20.83 8.28
N ASP A 173 -5.82 19.77 7.97
CA ASP A 173 -4.35 19.75 8.04
C ASP A 173 -3.68 20.65 6.98
N GLU A 174 -4.46 21.44 6.23
CA GLU A 174 -4.00 22.45 5.27
C GLU A 174 -3.84 23.86 5.87
N THR A 175 -4.12 24.09 7.16
CA THR A 175 -4.28 25.46 7.71
C THR A 175 -3.19 25.97 8.66
N ILE A 176 -2.02 25.33 8.79
CA ILE A 176 -0.95 25.85 9.67
C ILE A 176 0.11 26.71 8.94
N GLU A 177 0.15 26.73 7.60
CA GLU A 177 1.16 27.51 6.86
C GLU A 177 0.66 28.78 6.15
N ASP A 178 -0.60 29.19 6.31
CA ASP A 178 -1.15 30.37 5.62
C ASP A 178 -1.95 31.35 6.51
N ASN A 179 -1.70 31.37 7.82
CA ASN A 179 -2.07 32.51 8.67
C ASN A 179 -0.85 33.42 8.87
N THR A 180 -0.39 34.03 7.78
CA THR A 180 0.37 35.27 7.86
C THR A 180 -0.57 36.35 8.40
N CYS A 181 -0.39 36.67 9.68
CA CYS A 181 -0.62 37.98 10.29
C CYS A 181 -1.63 38.90 9.56
N GLY A 182 -2.90 38.81 9.96
CA GLY A 182 -3.75 40.00 9.95
C GLY A 182 -3.17 40.99 10.95
N GLU A 183 -2.34 41.93 10.48
CA GLU A 183 -2.05 43.18 11.19
C GLU A 183 -3.34 43.99 11.28
N ASP A 184 -4.21 43.65 12.24
CA ASP A 184 -5.17 44.60 12.76
C ASP A 184 -4.40 45.53 13.70
N ASP A 185 -3.94 46.63 13.10
CA ASP A 185 -3.40 47.83 13.73
C ASP A 185 -4.41 48.37 14.77
N TYR A 186 -4.29 47.91 16.02
CA TYR A 186 -4.90 48.58 17.16
C TYR A 186 -4.06 49.83 17.46
N HIS A 187 -4.37 50.93 16.76
CA HIS A 187 -3.99 52.25 17.21
C HIS A 187 -4.60 52.51 18.59
N LEU A 188 -3.74 52.43 19.61
CA LEU A 188 -4.00 52.90 20.96
C LEU A 188 -4.32 54.39 20.91
N GLU A 189 -5.43 54.77 21.54
CA GLU A 189 -5.69 56.15 21.94
C GLU A 189 -4.52 56.63 22.81
N GLU A 190 -3.87 57.72 22.41
CA GLU A 190 -3.14 58.58 23.35
C GLU A 190 -3.80 59.96 23.33
N ASP A 191 -4.19 60.36 24.54
CA ASP A 191 -4.75 61.64 24.95
C ASP A 191 -3.85 62.83 24.55
N GLU A 192 -4.44 63.90 24.00
CA GLU A 192 -4.35 65.32 24.45
C GLU A 192 -5.16 66.28 23.55
#